data_AF-A0A839JQ08-F1
#
_entry.id   AF-A0A839JQ08-F1
#
_cell.length_a   1.000
_cell.length_b   1.000
_cell.length_c   1.000
_cell.angle_alpha   90.00
_cell.angle_beta   90.00
_cell.angle_gamma   90.00
#
_symmetry.space_group_name_H-M   'P 1'
#
loop_
_entity.id
_entity.type
_entity.pdbx_description
1 polymer ?
#
loop_
_entity_poly.entity_id
_entity_poly.type
_entity_poly.pdbx_seq_one_letter_code
_entity_poly.pdbx_strand_id
1 'polypeptide(L)' 'MSKPSKSTKADASSASLKDLMARLNEIVGWFGGEYIDLEQATAKYDEGMALVEQIKERLAQTESRINQIMLQYDSQNKH' A
#
# COMPACT_ATOMS: atom_id res chain seq x y z
N MET A 1 20.74 -5.81 33.38
CA MET A 1 19.35 -6.10 32.95
C MET A 1 19.01 -5.17 31.81
N SER A 2 18.98 -5.69 30.58
CA SER A 2 18.74 -4.89 29.36
C SER A 2 17.23 -4.79 29.09
N LYS A 3 16.76 -3.56 28.85
CA LYS A 3 15.35 -3.21 28.58
C LYS A 3 14.87 -3.82 27.26
N PRO A 4 13.57 -4.15 27.11
CA PRO A 4 13.03 -4.72 25.88
C PRO A 4 12.88 -3.65 24.80
N SER A 5 13.46 -3.92 23.63
CA SER A 5 13.31 -3.10 22.42
C SER A 5 11.88 -3.19 21.90
N LYS A 6 11.22 -2.02 21.88
CA LYS A 6 9.93 -1.77 21.24
C LYS A 6 10.17 -1.80 19.72
N SER A 7 9.87 -2.92 19.07
CA SER A 7 9.95 -3.06 17.62
C SER A 7 8.87 -2.21 16.93
N THR A 8 9.29 -1.01 16.55
CA THR A 8 9.03 -0.29 15.30
C THR A 8 7.63 -0.44 14.68
N LYS A 9 6.76 0.53 14.99
CA LYS A 9 5.46 0.76 14.34
C LYS A 9 5.51 1.97 13.39
N ALA A 10 6.67 2.26 12.78
CA ALA A 10 6.97 3.57 12.19
C ALA A 10 7.17 3.60 10.65
N ASP A 11 7.14 2.48 9.93
CA ASP A 11 7.49 2.45 8.49
C ASP A 11 6.32 2.13 7.54
N ALA A 12 5.07 2.21 7.99
CA ALA A 12 3.93 1.98 7.09
C ALA A 12 3.68 3.14 6.11
N SER A 13 4.07 4.38 6.44
CA SER A 13 3.80 5.56 5.60
C SER A 13 4.77 5.80 4.44
N SER A 14 5.84 5.01 4.30
CA SER A 14 6.84 5.18 3.22
C SER A 14 6.80 4.08 2.15
N ALA A 15 5.94 3.07 2.32
CA ALA A 15 5.88 1.93 1.41
C ALA A 15 5.60 2.37 -0.04
N SER A 16 6.40 1.90 -0.99
CA SER A 16 6.18 2.20 -2.39
C SER A 16 4.98 1.41 -2.94
N LEU A 17 4.40 1.86 -4.05
CA LEU A 17 3.31 1.13 -4.72
C LEU A 17 3.70 -0.32 -5.03
N LYS A 18 4.97 -0.56 -5.38
CA LYS A 18 5.52 -1.90 -5.62
C LYS A 18 5.49 -2.76 -4.35
N ASP A 19 5.85 -2.19 -3.21
CA ASP A 19 5.85 -2.91 -1.93
C ASP A 19 4.43 -3.24 -1.47
N LEU A 20 3.50 -2.30 -1.64
CA LEU A 20 2.08 -2.52 -1.33
C LEU A 20 1.48 -3.63 -2.19
N MET A 21 1.76 -3.64 -3.50
CA MET A 21 1.33 -4.70 -4.41
C MET A 21 1.97 -6.05 -4.09
N ALA A 22 3.25 -6.07 -3.70
CA ALA A 22 3.92 -7.30 -3.30
C ALA A 22 3.24 -7.92 -2.07
N ARG A 23 2.97 -7.12 -1.03
CA ARG A 23 2.24 -7.59 0.17
C ARG A 23 0.83 -8.07 -0.15
N LEU A 24 0.11 -7.36 -1.03
CA LEU A 24 -1.22 -7.80 -1.45
C LEU A 24 -1.16 -9.17 -2.15
N ASN A 25 -0.18 -9.38 -3.02
CA ASN A 25 0.03 -10.67 -3.68
C ASN A 25 0.40 -11.79 -2.68
N GLU A 26 1.18 -11.48 -1.64
CA GLU A 26 1.48 -12.45 -0.57
C GLU A 26 0.19 -12.88 0.17
N ILE A 27 -0.70 -11.94 0.48
CA ILE A 27 -1.99 -12.24 1.11
C ILE A 27 -2.86 -13.10 0.19
N VAL A 28 -2.98 -12.73 -1.09
CA VAL A 28 -3.75 -13.51 -2.08
C VAL A 28 -3.17 -14.93 -2.24
N GLY A 29 -1.86 -15.06 -2.29
CA GLY A 29 -1.18 -16.36 -2.36
C GLY A 29 -1.44 -17.21 -1.11
N TRP A 30 -1.45 -16.59 0.07
CA TRP A 30 -1.79 -17.26 1.32
C TRP A 30 -3.22 -17.81 1.32
N PHE A 31 -4.19 -17.10 0.73
CA PHE A 31 -5.57 -17.59 0.55
C PHE A 31 -5.71 -18.78 -0.42
N GLY A 32 -4.67 -19.09 -1.21
CA GLY A 32 -4.65 -20.26 -2.09
C GLY A 32 -4.19 -21.57 -1.43
N GLY A 33 -3.86 -21.54 -0.13
CA GLY A 33 -3.39 -22.71 0.61
C GLY A 33 -4.49 -23.74 0.91
N GLU A 34 -4.09 -25.01 1.05
CA GLU A 34 -5.02 -26.14 1.29
C GLU A 34 -5.71 -26.12 2.66
N TYR A 35 -5.16 -25.43 3.66
CA TYR A 35 -5.73 -25.33 4.99
C TYR A 35 -5.70 -23.90 5.50
N ILE A 36 -6.88 -23.29 5.61
CA ILE A 36 -7.05 -21.90 6.04
C ILE A 36 -7.92 -21.91 7.28
N ASP A 37 -7.35 -21.39 8.37
CA ASP A 37 -8.11 -21.10 9.58
C ASP A 37 -8.99 -19.86 9.38
N LEU A 38 -10.25 -19.92 9.81
CA LEU A 38 -11.25 -18.88 9.56
C LEU A 38 -10.93 -17.55 10.26
N GLU A 39 -10.36 -17.61 11.47
CA GLU A 39 -9.96 -16.42 12.21
C GLU A 39 -8.80 -15.72 11.50
N GLN A 40 -7.81 -16.51 11.07
CA GLN A 40 -6.70 -16.00 10.24
C GLN A 40 -7.19 -15.47 8.89
N ALA A 41 -8.17 -16.12 8.26
CA ALA A 41 -8.75 -15.67 7.00
C ALA A 41 -9.39 -14.29 7.14
N THR A 42 -10.13 -14.06 8.23
CA THR A 42 -10.78 -12.78 8.51
C THR A 42 -9.74 -11.68 8.70
N ALA A 43 -8.71 -11.93 9.51
CA ALA A 43 -7.63 -10.97 9.72
C ALA A 43 -6.86 -10.65 8.42
N LYS A 44 -6.59 -11.66 7.59
CA LYS A 44 -5.90 -11.50 6.30
C LYS A 44 -6.76 -10.77 5.27
N TYR A 45 -8.07 -10.96 5.31
CA TYR A 45 -9.02 -10.23 4.47
C TYR A 45 -8.99 -8.74 4.81
N ASP A 46 -9.10 -8.39 6.10
CA ASP A 46 -9.05 -7.00 6.55
C ASP A 46 -7.71 -6.33 6.20
N GLU A 47 -6.59 -7.05 6.38
CA GLU A 47 -5.26 -6.60 5.97
C GLU A 47 -5.19 -6.37 4.45
N GLY A 48 -5.72 -7.29 3.64
CA GLY A 48 -5.78 -7.17 2.19
C GLY A 48 -6.60 -5.97 1.73
N MET A 49 -7.76 -5.73 2.35
CA MET A 49 -8.60 -4.57 2.05
C MET A 49 -7.94 -3.25 2.43
N ALA A 50 -7.28 -3.18 3.58
CA ALA A 50 -6.50 -2.00 3.96
C ALA A 50 -5.36 -1.72 2.98
N LEU A 51 -4.70 -2.75 2.42
CA LEU A 51 -3.69 -2.58 1.38
C LEU A 51 -4.28 -2.08 0.06
N VAL A 52 -5.43 -2.61 -0.34
CA VAL A 52 -6.13 -2.16 -1.56
C VAL A 52 -6.46 -0.67 -1.49
N GLU A 53 -6.97 -0.19 -0.34
CA GLU A 53 -7.27 1.23 -0.16
C GLU A 53 -6.00 2.11 -0.23
N GLN A 54 -4.90 1.68 0.40
CA GLN A 54 -3.61 2.39 0.31
C GLN A 54 -3.07 2.45 -1.13
N ILE A 55 -3.23 1.36 -1.89
CA ILE A 55 -2.84 1.29 -3.30
C ILE A 55 -3.65 2.29 -4.13
N LYS A 56 -4.98 2.32 -3.94
CA LYS A 56 -5.86 3.27 -4.64
C LYS A 56 -5.49 4.72 -4.32
N GLU A 57 -5.25 5.04 -3.06
CA GLU A 57 -4.85 6.38 -2.64
C GLU A 57 -3.53 6.78 -3.30
N ARG A 58 -2.54 5.88 -3.32
CA ARG A 58 -1.25 6.16 -3.95
C ARG A 58 -1.33 6.36 -5.46
N LEU A 59 -2.21 5.62 -6.13
CA LEU A 59 -2.50 5.80 -7.55
C LEU A 59 -3.15 7.16 -7.81
N ALA A 60 -4.16 7.54 -7.03
CA ALA A 60 -4.82 8.84 -7.15
C ALA A 60 -3.84 10.01 -6.92
N GLN A 61 -2.95 9.90 -5.93
CA GLN A 61 -1.89 10.89 -5.71
C GLN A 61 -0.92 10.98 -6.89
N THR A 62 -0.57 9.84 -7.50
CA THR A 62 0.29 9.79 -8.69
C THR A 62 -0.38 10.46 -9.88
N GLU A 63 -1.64 10.16 -10.14
CA GLU A 63 -2.44 10.78 -11.19
C GLU A 63 -2.55 12.29 -11.00
N SER A 64 -2.91 12.74 -9.79
CA SER A 64 -3.01 14.17 -9.48
C SER A 64 -1.69 14.90 -9.70
N ARG A 65 -0.55 14.27 -9.40
CA ARG A 65 0.77 14.84 -9.64
C ARG A 65 1.10 14.96 -11.13
N ILE A 66 0.74 13.95 -11.93
CA ILE A 66 0.91 13.99 -13.39
C ILE A 66 0.05 15.12 -13.99
N ASN A 67 -1.21 15.22 -13.58
CA ASN A 67 -2.11 16.28 -14.04
C ASN A 67 -1.58 17.67 -13.69
N GLN A 68 -1.04 17.86 -12.48
CA GLN A 68 -0.45 19.12 -12.08
C GLN A 68 0.79 19.48 -12.93
N ILE A 69 1.64 18.50 -13.25
CA ILE A 69 2.81 18.72 -14.13
C ILE A 69 2.36 19.12 -15.54
N MET A 70 1.33 18.48 -16.10
CA MET A 70 0.80 18.84 -17.42
C MET A 70 0.21 20.26 -17.45
N LEU A 71 -0.54 20.65 -16.43
CA LEU A 71 -1.09 22.01 -16.31
C LEU A 71 0.01 23.07 -16.22
N GLN A 72 1.07 22.78 -15.45
CA GLN A 72 2.25 23.64 -15.38
C GLN A 72 2.93 23.77 -16.74
N TYR A 73 3.10 22.66 -17.47
CA TYR A 73 3.69 22.66 -18.81
C TYR A 73 2.85 23.46 -19.82
N ASP A 74 1.53 23.27 -19.86
CA ASP A 74 0.63 24.03 -20.74
C ASP A 74 0.69 25.54 -20.45
N SER A 75 0.76 25.93 -19.18
CA SER A 75 0.90 27.34 -18.78
C SER A 75 2.25 27.94 -19.18
N GLN A 76 3.33 27.16 -19.10
CA GLN A 76 4.68 27.60 -19.50
C GLN A 76 4.81 27.71 -21.03
N ASN A 77 4.06 26.92 -21.80
CA ASN A 77 4.15 26.90 -23.26
C ASN A 77 3.21 27.92 -23.96
N LYS A 78 2.40 28.65 -23.17
CA LYS A 78 1.49 29.73 -23.62
C LYS A 78 2.07 31.14 -23.38
N HIS A 79 3.29 31.23 -22.89
CA HIS A 79 4.07 32.46 -22.72
C HIS A 79 5.31 32.44 -23.61
#